data_AF-A0AAU9PLL4-F1
#
_entry.id   AF-A0AAU9PLL4-F1
#
_cell.length_a   1.000
_cell.length_b   1.000
_cell.length_c   1.000
_cell.angle_alpha   90.00
_cell.angle_beta   90.00
_cell.angle_gamma   90.00
#
_symmetry.space_group_name_H-M   'P 1'
#
loop_
_entity.id
_entity.type
_entity.pdbx_description
1 polymer ?
#
loop_
_entity_poly.entity_id
_entity_poly.type
_entity_poly.pdbx_seq_one_letter_code
_entity_poly.pdbx_strand_id
1 'polypeptide(L)'
;MPYKTRDDVKLHLLQYGFIANYTNWWAHGEKTRTLQHEVQLPNPMEDDDFDGKGVLFFPIFKDAYVIRSIPSILKTMFNGPWTTWKDVDAINSETLWQHFKGLYQWDPYKYTDEVIHDAWKEVMKSCFSESMTNALKEFVILAKAKNANALEKWKRKSDSRKENRSKMEHGSISKHCCGSIPISHHRDKLESELKCPPSRLDLFNRTHRTKKPKESTSNNDYVTPKPMMSVDEYTEGIVAKYGDDIDSHPPYDHELWVKVTGGIKK
;
A
#
# COMPACT_ATOMS: atom_id res chain seq x y z
N MET A 1 -38.44 -50.12 -8.42
CA MET A 1 -38.96 -48.81 -7.97
C MET A 1 -39.85 -48.28 -9.07
N PRO A 2 -41.08 -47.82 -8.81
CA PRO A 2 -41.88 -47.21 -9.88
C PRO A 2 -41.12 -45.97 -10.37
N TYR A 3 -41.02 -45.84 -11.69
CA TYR A 3 -40.32 -44.74 -12.33
C TYR A 3 -41.06 -43.43 -12.04
N LYS A 4 -40.31 -42.38 -11.70
CA LYS A 4 -40.87 -41.04 -11.51
C LYS A 4 -41.45 -40.55 -12.84
N THR A 5 -42.66 -40.01 -12.78
CA THR A 5 -43.34 -39.49 -13.96
C THR A 5 -42.67 -38.20 -14.42
N ARG A 6 -42.93 -37.80 -15.67
CA ARG A 6 -42.37 -36.56 -16.24
C ARG A 6 -42.69 -35.32 -15.40
N ASP A 7 -43.83 -35.31 -14.72
CA ASP A 7 -44.23 -34.18 -13.88
C ASP A 7 -43.56 -34.19 -12.51
N ASP A 8 -43.16 -35.36 -11.98
CA ASP A 8 -42.30 -35.46 -10.79
C ASP A 8 -40.87 -34.96 -11.07
N VAL A 9 -40.38 -35.19 -12.29
CA VAL A 9 -39.07 -34.70 -12.76
C VAL A 9 -39.10 -33.18 -12.98
N LYS A 10 -40.20 -32.65 -13.54
CA LYS A 10 -40.40 -31.19 -13.64
C LYS A 10 -40.49 -30.54 -12.28
N LEU A 11 -41.20 -31.15 -11.32
CA LEU A 11 -41.30 -30.64 -9.95
C LEU A 11 -39.92 -30.62 -9.28
N HIS A 12 -39.08 -31.64 -9.50
CA HIS A 12 -37.74 -31.68 -8.95
C HIS A 12 -36.79 -30.65 -9.58
N LEU A 13 -36.86 -30.44 -10.90
CA LEU A 13 -36.10 -29.40 -11.61
C LEU A 13 -36.53 -27.98 -11.20
N LEU A 14 -37.82 -27.78 -10.97
CA LEU A 14 -38.38 -26.52 -10.44
C LEU A 14 -37.98 -26.27 -8.99
N GLN A 15 -37.70 -27.33 -8.22
CA GLN A 15 -37.44 -27.26 -6.79
C GLN A 15 -35.94 -27.22 -6.44
N TYR A 16 -35.04 -27.73 -7.29
CA TYR A 16 -33.60 -27.87 -6.97
C TYR A 16 -32.61 -27.41 -8.06
N GLY A 17 -33.06 -26.95 -9.24
CA GLY A 17 -32.17 -26.43 -10.30
C GLY A 17 -31.41 -27.50 -11.11
N PHE A 18 -30.43 -27.07 -11.93
CA PHE A 18 -29.60 -27.93 -12.79
C PHE A 18 -28.48 -28.62 -12.00
N ILE A 19 -28.18 -29.87 -12.37
CA ILE A 19 -27.16 -30.69 -11.70
C ILE A 19 -25.88 -30.71 -12.55
N ALA A 20 -24.75 -30.35 -11.93
CA ALA A 20 -23.42 -30.60 -12.49
C ALA A 20 -23.14 -32.11 -12.55
N ASN A 21 -22.63 -32.58 -13.70
CA ASN A 21 -22.22 -33.97 -13.97
C ASN A 21 -23.33 -35.03 -13.84
N TYR A 22 -24.09 -35.22 -14.92
CA TYR A 22 -24.59 -36.56 -15.27
C TYR A 22 -23.85 -37.05 -16.52
N THR A 23 -22.68 -37.65 -16.29
CA THR A 23 -22.05 -38.56 -17.25
C THR A 23 -22.78 -39.90 -17.19
N ASN A 24 -23.66 -40.11 -18.18
CA ASN A 24 -24.29 -41.37 -18.56
C ASN A 24 -25.27 -42.05 -17.57
N TRP A 25 -26.44 -42.32 -18.12
CA TRP A 25 -27.57 -43.06 -17.56
C TRP A 25 -27.29 -44.56 -17.60
N TRP A 26 -27.29 -45.27 -16.46
CA TRP A 26 -27.36 -46.73 -16.45
C TRP A 26 -28.35 -47.15 -15.37
N ALA A 27 -29.50 -47.68 -15.80
CA ALA A 27 -30.49 -48.25 -14.91
C ALA A 27 -29.83 -49.31 -14.02
N HIS A 28 -29.93 -49.10 -12.70
CA HIS A 28 -29.55 -50.03 -11.64
C HIS A 28 -28.07 -50.47 -11.56
N GLY A 29 -27.40 -49.97 -10.52
CA GLY A 29 -26.56 -50.82 -9.67
C GLY A 29 -25.06 -50.86 -10.00
N GLU A 30 -24.37 -49.85 -9.49
CA GLU A 30 -22.97 -49.88 -9.01
C GLU A 30 -21.79 -49.81 -10.00
N LYS A 31 -20.67 -49.29 -9.44
CA LYS A 31 -19.25 -49.19 -9.90
C LYS A 31 -18.87 -47.79 -10.42
N THR A 32 -17.78 -47.13 -10.02
CA THR A 32 -16.58 -47.48 -9.22
C THR A 32 -15.88 -46.18 -8.77
N ARG A 33 -15.23 -46.22 -7.60
CA ARG A 33 -14.34 -45.19 -7.05
C ARG A 33 -12.89 -45.48 -7.43
N THR A 34 -12.22 -44.57 -8.14
CA THR A 34 -10.78 -44.15 -8.04
C THR A 34 -10.46 -43.21 -9.23
N LEU A 35 -10.26 -41.89 -9.10
CA LEU A 35 -9.09 -41.13 -8.59
C LEU A 35 -7.76 -41.76 -9.08
N GLN A 36 -6.93 -41.12 -9.92
CA GLN A 36 -6.02 -39.99 -9.63
C GLN A 36 -5.18 -39.72 -10.92
N HIS A 37 -4.86 -38.51 -11.40
CA HIS A 37 -3.87 -37.51 -10.91
C HIS A 37 -4.06 -36.19 -11.71
N GLU A 38 -4.48 -35.09 -11.09
CA GLU A 38 -3.68 -33.93 -10.63
C GLU A 38 -3.46 -32.80 -11.65
N VAL A 39 -4.38 -31.83 -11.65
CA VAL A 39 -4.01 -30.40 -11.68
C VAL A 39 -4.80 -29.74 -10.56
N GLN A 40 -4.10 -29.40 -9.48
CA GLN A 40 -4.65 -28.67 -8.34
C GLN A 40 -4.99 -27.24 -8.81
N LEU A 41 -6.28 -26.96 -9.00
CA LEU A 41 -6.74 -25.56 -9.06
C LEU A 41 -6.65 -24.97 -7.65
N PRO A 42 -6.18 -23.72 -7.50
CA PRO A 42 -6.11 -23.06 -6.20
C PRO A 42 -7.51 -22.87 -5.63
N ASN A 43 -7.61 -22.97 -4.30
CA ASN A 43 -8.87 -22.81 -3.57
C ASN A 43 -9.62 -21.54 -4.00
N PRO A 44 -10.97 -21.58 -4.05
CA PRO A 44 -11.76 -20.40 -4.40
C PRO A 44 -11.48 -19.30 -3.39
N MET A 45 -11.06 -18.15 -3.90
CA MET A 45 -11.05 -16.90 -3.14
C MET A 45 -12.45 -16.70 -2.55
N GLU A 46 -12.50 -16.35 -1.27
CA GLU A 46 -13.73 -16.15 -0.51
C GLU A 46 -14.72 -15.26 -1.29
N ASP A 47 -15.97 -15.72 -1.32
CA ASP A 47 -17.08 -15.13 -2.05
C ASP A 47 -17.30 -13.67 -1.62
N ASP A 48 -16.90 -12.73 -2.48
CA ASP A 48 -17.48 -11.38 -2.45
C ASP A 48 -18.94 -11.49 -2.90
N ASP A 49 -19.85 -11.17 -1.97
CA ASP A 49 -21.30 -11.10 -2.15
C ASP A 49 -21.67 -10.30 -3.41
N PHE A 50 -21.82 -11.01 -4.53
CA PHE A 50 -22.40 -10.46 -5.75
C PHE A 50 -23.91 -10.33 -5.52
N ASP A 51 -24.32 -9.15 -5.09
CA ASP A 51 -25.72 -8.77 -4.95
C ASP A 51 -26.38 -8.85 -6.32
N GLY A 52 -27.17 -9.91 -6.53
CA GLY A 52 -27.80 -10.29 -7.81
C GLY A 52 -28.83 -9.31 -8.38
N LYS A 53 -28.54 -8.00 -8.36
CA LYS A 53 -29.39 -6.91 -8.84
C LYS A 53 -29.14 -6.54 -10.31
N GLY A 54 -28.21 -7.20 -10.99
CA GLY A 54 -27.85 -6.91 -12.38
C GLY A 54 -28.02 -8.07 -13.38
N VAL A 55 -28.59 -9.21 -12.98
CA VAL A 55 -28.70 -10.36 -13.88
C VAL A 55 -29.74 -10.05 -14.97
N LEU A 56 -29.27 -9.55 -16.11
CA LEU A 56 -30.03 -9.56 -17.35
C LEU A 56 -30.42 -11.01 -17.59
N PHE A 57 -31.69 -11.32 -17.36
CA PHE A 57 -32.26 -12.63 -17.60
C PHE A 57 -32.26 -12.85 -19.11
N PHE A 58 -31.16 -13.38 -19.65
CA PHE A 58 -31.09 -13.72 -21.05
C PHE A 58 -31.95 -14.96 -21.27
N PRO A 59 -32.99 -14.90 -22.11
CA PRO A 59 -34.01 -15.95 -22.19
C PRO A 59 -33.48 -17.34 -22.57
N ILE A 60 -32.24 -17.41 -23.06
CA ILE A 60 -31.51 -18.62 -23.44
C ILE A 60 -30.83 -19.29 -22.22
N PHE A 61 -30.22 -18.53 -21.32
CA PHE A 61 -29.61 -19.07 -20.10
C PHE A 61 -30.58 -18.92 -18.93
N LYS A 62 -31.28 -20.01 -18.61
CA LYS A 62 -32.21 -20.04 -17.46
C LYS A 62 -31.55 -20.57 -16.19
N ASP A 63 -30.40 -21.23 -16.34
CA ASP A 63 -29.63 -21.75 -15.22
C ASP A 63 -28.74 -20.66 -14.63
N ALA A 64 -29.02 -20.30 -13.38
CA ALA A 64 -28.23 -19.32 -12.65
C ALA A 64 -26.80 -19.83 -12.35
N TYR A 65 -26.53 -21.14 -12.39
CA TYR A 65 -25.17 -21.67 -12.29
C TYR A 65 -24.36 -21.39 -13.56
N VAL A 66 -24.94 -21.62 -14.74
CA VAL A 66 -24.32 -21.31 -16.04
C VAL A 66 -24.06 -19.81 -16.17
N ILE A 67 -25.00 -18.96 -15.76
CA ILE A 67 -24.79 -17.50 -15.79
C ILE A 67 -23.62 -17.09 -14.87
N ARG A 68 -23.46 -17.73 -13.70
CA ARG A 68 -22.39 -17.42 -12.74
C ARG A 68 -21.02 -17.95 -13.16
N SER A 69 -20.95 -19.02 -13.94
CA SER A 69 -19.66 -19.57 -14.39
C SER A 69 -19.01 -18.70 -15.46
N ILE A 70 -19.79 -18.03 -16.31
CA ILE A 70 -19.32 -17.11 -17.36
C ILE A 70 -18.36 -16.03 -16.80
N PRO A 71 -18.74 -15.23 -15.78
CA PRO A 71 -17.82 -14.26 -15.18
C PRO A 71 -16.66 -14.91 -14.42
N SER A 72 -16.82 -16.13 -13.90
CA SER A 72 -15.72 -16.88 -13.28
C SER A 72 -14.64 -17.22 -14.31
N ILE A 73 -15.04 -17.77 -15.46
CA ILE A 73 -14.14 -18.07 -16.59
C ILE A 73 -13.42 -16.79 -17.05
N LEU A 74 -14.15 -15.67 -17.17
CA LEU A 74 -13.56 -14.37 -17.49
C LEU A 74 -12.48 -13.99 -16.47
N LYS A 75 -12.77 -14.02 -15.16
CA LYS A 75 -11.82 -13.64 -14.10
C LYS A 75 -10.58 -14.53 -14.06
N THR A 76 -10.73 -15.84 -14.22
CA THR A 76 -9.61 -16.79 -14.20
C THR A 76 -8.69 -16.62 -15.41
N MET A 77 -9.24 -16.24 -16.56
CA MET A 77 -8.50 -16.08 -17.81
C MET A 77 -8.16 -14.61 -18.13
N PHE A 78 -8.39 -13.69 -17.17
CA PHE A 78 -8.14 -12.26 -17.32
C PHE A 78 -6.63 -11.94 -17.22
N ASN A 79 -5.91 -12.17 -18.32
CA ASN A 79 -4.46 -12.02 -18.37
C ASN A 79 -3.98 -10.76 -19.12
N GLY A 80 -4.90 -9.91 -19.61
CA GLY A 80 -4.60 -8.74 -20.43
C GLY A 80 -5.08 -7.41 -19.82
N PRO A 81 -4.47 -6.26 -20.19
CA PRO A 81 -4.87 -4.93 -19.71
C PRO A 81 -6.10 -4.40 -20.48
N TRP A 82 -7.18 -5.18 -20.52
CA TRP A 82 -8.39 -4.82 -21.26
C TRP A 82 -9.25 -3.84 -20.47
N THR A 83 -9.59 -2.71 -21.08
CA THR A 83 -10.43 -1.69 -20.42
C THR A 83 -11.89 -1.75 -20.87
N THR A 84 -12.14 -2.30 -22.05
CA THR A 84 -13.45 -2.56 -22.61
C THR A 84 -13.51 -3.95 -23.25
N TRP A 85 -14.71 -4.51 -23.41
CA TRP A 85 -14.89 -5.78 -24.12
C TRP A 85 -14.39 -5.74 -25.57
N LYS A 86 -14.32 -4.55 -26.19
CA LYS A 86 -13.77 -4.37 -27.54
C LYS A 86 -12.25 -4.52 -27.60
N ASP A 87 -11.56 -4.34 -26.46
CA ASP A 87 -10.11 -4.49 -26.34
C ASP A 87 -9.72 -5.96 -26.14
N VAL A 88 -10.68 -6.82 -25.79
CA VAL A 88 -10.49 -8.27 -25.82
C VAL A 88 -10.43 -8.65 -27.29
N ASP A 89 -9.22 -8.93 -27.78
CA ASP A 89 -9.05 -9.35 -29.17
C ASP A 89 -9.88 -10.61 -29.49
N ALA A 90 -10.10 -10.84 -30.78
CA ALA A 90 -10.90 -11.97 -31.24
C ALA A 90 -10.33 -13.32 -30.78
N ILE A 91 -9.01 -13.42 -30.58
CA ILE A 91 -8.32 -14.65 -30.17
C ILE A 91 -8.66 -14.99 -28.71
N ASN A 92 -8.62 -14.01 -27.82
CA ASN A 92 -8.95 -14.18 -26.41
C ASN A 92 -10.45 -14.38 -26.21
N SER A 93 -11.29 -13.66 -26.94
CA SER A 93 -12.75 -13.84 -26.92
C SER A 93 -13.15 -15.25 -27.37
N GLU A 94 -12.55 -15.75 -28.45
CA GLU A 94 -12.79 -17.11 -28.95
C GLU A 94 -12.27 -18.18 -27.98
N THR A 95 -11.12 -17.96 -27.35
CA THR A 95 -10.57 -18.88 -26.35
C THR A 95 -11.50 -19.03 -25.14
N LEU A 96 -12.04 -17.92 -24.66
CA LEU A 96 -13.04 -17.90 -23.58
C LEU A 96 -14.32 -18.65 -23.99
N TRP A 97 -14.77 -18.47 -25.23
CA TRP A 97 -15.91 -19.19 -25.78
C TRP A 97 -15.67 -20.70 -25.88
N GLN A 98 -14.52 -21.12 -26.42
CA GLN A 98 -14.17 -22.54 -26.53
C GLN A 98 -14.07 -23.21 -25.14
N HIS A 99 -13.56 -22.50 -24.14
CA HIS A 99 -13.54 -23.00 -22.77
C HIS A 99 -14.96 -23.17 -22.21
N PHE A 100 -15.84 -22.19 -22.41
CA PHE A 100 -17.25 -22.30 -22.03
C PHE A 100 -17.95 -23.46 -22.74
N LYS A 101 -17.75 -23.61 -24.05
CA LYS A 101 -18.30 -24.72 -24.84
C LYS A 101 -17.75 -26.09 -24.42
N GLY A 102 -16.53 -26.16 -23.92
CA GLY A 102 -15.96 -27.38 -23.34
C GLY A 102 -16.65 -27.82 -22.04
N LEU A 103 -17.27 -26.88 -21.33
CA LEU A 103 -17.94 -27.13 -20.05
C LEU A 103 -19.45 -27.40 -20.19
N TYR A 104 -20.07 -26.93 -21.28
CA TYR A 104 -21.52 -26.94 -21.45
C TYR A 104 -21.93 -27.49 -22.82
N GLN A 105 -23.00 -28.28 -22.83
CA GLN A 105 -23.67 -28.75 -24.05
C GLN A 105 -25.12 -28.26 -24.06
N TRP A 106 -25.66 -28.02 -25.25
CA TRP A 106 -27.03 -27.58 -25.47
C TRP A 106 -27.78 -28.51 -26.41
N ASP A 107 -29.12 -28.46 -26.36
CA ASP A 107 -29.99 -29.23 -27.23
C ASP A 107 -29.84 -28.75 -28.69
N PRO A 108 -29.24 -29.56 -29.59
CA PRO A 108 -28.96 -29.15 -30.96
C PRO A 108 -30.24 -28.99 -31.80
N TYR A 109 -31.37 -29.53 -31.35
CA TYR A 109 -32.67 -29.36 -32.01
C TYR A 109 -33.35 -28.05 -31.64
N LYS A 110 -32.91 -27.38 -30.57
CA LYS A 110 -33.49 -26.10 -30.12
C LYS A 110 -32.56 -24.91 -30.33
N TYR A 111 -31.25 -25.13 -30.25
CA TYR A 111 -30.27 -24.06 -30.29
C TYR A 111 -29.07 -24.47 -31.15
N THR A 112 -28.67 -23.59 -32.06
CA THR A 112 -27.40 -23.71 -32.77
C THR A 112 -26.27 -23.12 -31.93
N ASP A 113 -25.03 -23.53 -32.21
CA ASP A 113 -23.83 -22.96 -31.60
C ASP A 113 -23.76 -21.44 -31.74
N GLU A 114 -24.19 -20.91 -32.88
CA GLU A 114 -24.22 -19.48 -33.17
C GLU A 114 -25.15 -18.74 -32.21
N VAL A 115 -26.35 -19.28 -31.97
CA VAL A 115 -27.34 -18.68 -31.06
C VAL A 115 -26.84 -18.68 -29.61
N ILE A 116 -26.17 -19.76 -29.18
CA ILE A 116 -25.60 -19.81 -27.83
C ILE A 116 -24.37 -18.90 -27.72
N HIS A 117 -23.54 -18.81 -28.76
CA HIS A 117 -22.38 -17.94 -28.78
C HIS A 117 -22.76 -16.46 -28.69
N ASP A 118 -23.79 -16.04 -29.42
CA ASP A 118 -24.29 -14.67 -29.37
C ASP A 118 -24.87 -14.33 -27.99
N ALA A 119 -25.64 -15.25 -27.40
CA ALA A 119 -26.15 -15.09 -26.04
C ALA A 119 -24.99 -14.99 -25.02
N TRP A 120 -23.98 -15.84 -25.15
CA TRP A 120 -22.80 -15.84 -24.29
C TRP A 120 -22.03 -14.52 -24.40
N LYS A 121 -21.84 -14.00 -25.62
CA LYS A 121 -21.19 -12.71 -25.87
C LYS A 121 -21.90 -11.56 -25.16
N GLU A 122 -23.23 -11.54 -25.18
CA GLU A 122 -23.99 -10.47 -24.50
C GLU A 122 -23.86 -10.56 -22.97
N VAL A 123 -23.89 -11.77 -22.39
CA VAL A 123 -23.60 -11.97 -20.96
C VAL A 123 -22.18 -11.50 -20.63
N MET A 124 -21.19 -11.89 -21.45
CA MET A 124 -19.80 -11.50 -21.27
C MET A 124 -19.61 -9.98 -21.31
N LYS A 125 -20.21 -9.29 -22.29
CA LYS A 125 -20.18 -7.82 -22.38
C LYS A 125 -20.70 -7.16 -21.10
N SER A 126 -21.85 -7.65 -20.61
CA SER A 126 -22.49 -7.12 -19.39
C SER A 126 -21.59 -7.34 -18.17
N CYS A 127 -21.17 -8.58 -17.94
CA CYS A 127 -20.34 -8.95 -16.79
C CYS A 127 -18.97 -8.26 -16.81
N PHE A 128 -18.38 -8.07 -18.00
CA PHE A 128 -17.12 -7.35 -18.17
C PHE A 128 -17.27 -5.89 -17.76
N SER A 129 -18.30 -5.21 -18.27
CA SER A 129 -18.57 -3.80 -17.95
C SER A 129 -18.78 -3.59 -16.45
N GLU A 130 -19.51 -4.49 -15.81
CA GLU A 130 -19.76 -4.45 -14.36
C GLU A 130 -18.46 -4.68 -13.56
N SER A 131 -17.67 -5.67 -13.95
CA SER A 131 -16.38 -5.99 -13.31
C SER A 131 -15.42 -4.80 -13.37
N MET A 132 -15.29 -4.16 -14.53
CA MET A 132 -14.45 -2.97 -14.70
C MET A 132 -14.95 -1.78 -13.87
N THR A 133 -16.26 -1.59 -13.80
CA THR A 133 -16.88 -0.53 -12.99
C THR A 133 -16.55 -0.72 -11.51
N ASN A 134 -16.62 -1.95 -11.01
CA ASN A 134 -16.32 -2.25 -9.61
C ASN A 134 -14.82 -2.09 -9.32
N ALA A 135 -13.94 -2.58 -10.20
CA ALA A 135 -12.49 -2.36 -10.08
C ALA A 135 -12.12 -0.86 -10.06
N LEU A 136 -12.78 -0.03 -10.88
CA LEU A 136 -12.58 1.42 -10.86
C LEU A 136 -13.05 2.06 -9.54
N LYS A 137 -14.19 1.62 -8.98
CA LYS A 137 -14.68 2.10 -7.67
C LYS A 137 -13.68 1.77 -6.57
N GLU A 138 -13.19 0.53 -6.52
CA GLU A 138 -12.19 0.09 -5.56
C GLU A 138 -10.90 0.89 -5.67
N PHE A 139 -10.40 1.09 -6.89
CA PHE A 139 -9.22 1.92 -7.12
C PHE A 139 -9.38 3.34 -6.57
N VAL A 140 -10.53 3.97 -6.81
CA VAL A 140 -10.83 5.31 -6.28
C VAL A 140 -10.86 5.32 -4.75
N ILE A 141 -11.44 4.30 -4.12
CA ILE A 141 -11.47 4.15 -2.66
C ILE A 141 -10.04 4.02 -2.11
N LEU A 142 -9.22 3.16 -2.71
CA LEU A 142 -7.81 2.96 -2.32
C LEU A 142 -6.98 4.23 -2.51
N ALA A 143 -7.18 4.97 -3.60
CA ALA A 143 -6.50 6.24 -3.85
C ALA A 143 -6.84 7.28 -2.78
N LYS A 144 -8.13 7.40 -2.41
CA LYS A 144 -8.57 8.29 -1.32
C LYS A 144 -7.96 7.89 0.02
N ALA A 145 -7.94 6.60 0.36
CA ALA A 145 -7.35 6.09 1.59
C ALA A 145 -5.84 6.37 1.67
N LYS A 146 -5.09 6.13 0.58
CA LYS A 146 -3.66 6.45 0.49
C LYS A 146 -3.41 7.94 0.71
N ASN A 147 -4.21 8.81 0.09
CA ASN A 147 -4.10 10.26 0.25
C ASN A 147 -4.42 10.72 1.69
N ALA A 148 -5.43 10.14 2.32
CA ALA A 148 -5.77 10.44 3.71
C ALA A 148 -4.63 10.05 4.67
N ASN A 149 -4.05 8.87 4.50
CA ASN A 149 -2.91 8.41 5.29
C ASN A 149 -1.68 9.32 5.11
N ALA A 150 -1.39 9.72 3.87
CA ALA A 150 -0.30 10.66 3.57
C ALA A 150 -0.50 12.01 4.28
N LEU A 151 -1.73 12.53 4.28
CA LEU A 151 -2.09 13.77 4.96
C LEU A 151 -1.93 13.65 6.49
N GLU A 152 -2.40 12.55 7.09
CA GLU A 152 -2.25 12.29 8.52
C GLU A 152 -0.79 12.19 8.94
N LYS A 153 0.03 11.44 8.19
CA LYS A 153 1.47 11.32 8.41
C LYS A 153 2.16 12.68 8.34
N TRP A 154 1.78 13.53 7.39
CA TRP A 154 2.29 14.90 7.28
C TRP A 154 1.90 15.74 8.49
N LYS A 155 0.62 15.72 8.91
CA LYS A 155 0.11 16.46 10.07
C LYS A 155 0.88 16.08 11.34
N ARG A 156 0.98 14.78 11.64
CA ARG A 156 1.74 14.28 12.79
C ARG A 156 3.18 14.78 12.79
N LYS A 157 3.86 14.75 11.64
CA LYS A 157 5.23 15.25 11.52
C LYS A 157 5.33 16.76 11.73
N SER A 158 4.35 17.52 11.26
CA SER A 158 4.26 18.96 11.47
C SER A 158 4.04 19.30 12.95
N ASP A 159 3.12 18.61 13.61
CA ASP A 159 2.80 18.80 15.02
C ASP A 159 3.99 18.44 15.91
N SER A 160 4.65 17.30 15.69
CA SER A 160 5.89 16.97 16.39
C SER A 160 7.00 18.00 16.16
N ARG A 161 7.14 18.55 14.95
CA ARG A 161 8.11 19.63 14.67
C ARG A 161 7.75 20.94 15.37
N LYS A 162 6.46 21.24 15.51
CA LYS A 162 5.97 22.40 16.27
C LYS A 162 6.29 22.22 17.75
N GLU A 163 5.93 21.08 18.31
CA GLU A 163 6.19 20.73 19.72
C GLU A 163 7.70 20.75 20.03
N ASN A 164 8.53 20.14 19.17
CA ASN A 164 9.98 20.16 19.32
C ASN A 164 10.57 21.57 19.28
N ARG A 165 10.01 22.49 18.45
CA ARG A 165 10.45 23.89 18.40
C ARG A 165 10.02 24.69 19.62
N SER A 166 8.89 24.35 20.22
CA SER A 166 8.39 24.99 21.45
C SER A 166 8.88 24.32 22.73
N LYS A 167 9.61 23.20 22.63
CA LYS A 167 10.10 22.46 23.78
C LYS A 167 11.04 23.34 24.59
N MET A 168 10.67 23.57 25.84
CA MET A 168 11.52 24.22 26.83
C MET A 168 12.52 23.20 27.37
N GLU A 169 13.78 23.60 27.44
CA GLU A 169 14.87 22.81 27.99
C GLU A 169 15.70 23.76 28.86
N HIS A 170 15.93 23.38 30.13
CA HIS A 170 16.58 24.25 31.12
C HIS A 170 15.92 25.64 31.23
N GLY A 171 14.58 25.67 31.25
CA GLY A 171 13.78 26.90 31.44
C GLY A 171 13.73 27.85 30.23
N SER A 172 14.29 27.46 29.07
CA SER A 172 14.27 28.29 27.87
C SER A 172 14.05 27.47 26.60
N ILE A 173 13.51 28.10 25.56
CA ILE A 173 13.50 27.54 24.21
C ILE A 173 14.87 27.80 23.59
N SER A 174 15.52 26.76 23.05
CA SER A 174 16.81 26.90 22.37
C SER A 174 16.75 27.90 21.21
N LYS A 175 17.66 28.87 21.18
CA LYS A 175 17.78 29.87 20.13
C LYS A 175 19.20 29.91 19.59
N HIS A 176 19.33 30.23 18.31
CA HIS A 176 20.61 30.51 17.65
C HIS A 176 20.62 31.95 17.09
N CYS A 177 21.81 32.55 16.99
CA CYS A 177 22.04 33.91 16.49
C CYS A 177 22.46 33.96 15.01
N CYS A 178 22.49 32.82 14.32
CA CYS A 178 22.93 32.69 12.93
C CYS A 178 22.00 33.39 11.92
N GLY A 179 20.74 33.63 12.30
CA GLY A 179 19.71 34.16 11.42
C GLY A 179 19.44 33.24 10.23
N SER A 180 19.11 33.83 9.08
CA SER A 180 18.87 33.13 7.81
C SER A 180 20.14 32.79 7.03
N ILE A 181 21.31 33.14 7.55
CA ILE A 181 22.59 32.87 6.88
C ILE A 181 22.95 31.40 7.13
N PRO A 182 23.27 30.61 6.07
CA PRO A 182 23.69 29.22 6.24
C PRO A 182 24.94 29.09 7.12
N ILE A 183 25.01 28.01 7.91
CA ILE A 183 26.16 27.71 8.78
C ILE A 183 27.47 27.61 7.98
N SER A 184 27.42 27.13 6.73
CA SER A 184 28.59 27.09 5.83
C SER A 184 29.17 28.49 5.60
N HIS A 185 28.34 29.49 5.36
CA HIS A 185 28.82 30.87 5.20
C HIS A 185 29.45 31.43 6.47
N HIS A 186 28.92 31.06 7.66
CA HIS A 186 29.56 31.42 8.93
C HIS A 186 30.91 30.73 9.08
N ARG A 187 31.05 29.49 8.60
CA ARG A 187 32.31 28.75 8.58
C ARG A 187 33.32 29.43 7.66
N ASP A 188 32.97 29.72 6.41
CA ASP A 188 33.88 30.34 5.42
C ASP A 188 34.36 31.72 5.90
N LYS A 189 33.45 32.49 6.50
CA LYS A 189 33.78 33.77 7.10
C LYS A 189 34.73 33.62 8.28
N LEU A 190 34.48 32.66 9.15
CA LEU A 190 35.32 32.41 10.32
C LEU A 190 36.71 31.87 9.93
N GLU A 191 36.79 31.06 8.88
CA GLU A 191 38.05 30.60 8.29
C GLU A 191 38.87 31.76 7.71
N SER A 192 38.20 32.72 7.06
CA SER A 192 38.85 33.94 6.56
C SER A 192 39.33 34.85 7.71
N GLU A 193 38.58 34.93 8.81
CA GLU A 193 38.92 35.72 10.00
C GLU A 193 40.10 35.08 10.79
N LEU A 194 40.08 33.77 10.99
CA LEU A 194 41.09 33.03 11.75
C LEU A 194 42.31 32.62 10.92
N LYS A 195 42.23 32.69 9.59
CA LYS A 195 43.24 32.18 8.63
C LYS A 195 43.56 30.70 8.82
N CYS A 196 42.68 29.96 9.47
CA CYS A 196 42.75 28.52 9.66
C CYS A 196 41.33 27.93 9.67
N PRO A 197 41.18 26.64 9.36
CA PRO A 197 39.88 25.99 9.40
C PRO A 197 39.29 26.05 10.82
N PRO A 198 38.09 26.64 11.03
CA PRO A 198 37.51 26.78 12.35
C PRO A 198 37.07 25.43 12.91
N SER A 199 37.28 25.24 14.22
CA SER A 199 36.74 24.05 14.89
C SER A 199 35.22 24.13 14.97
N ARG A 200 34.60 22.97 15.26
CA ARG A 200 33.14 22.91 15.45
C ARG A 200 32.69 23.69 16.68
N LEU A 201 33.55 23.81 17.69
CA LEU A 201 33.34 24.63 18.87
C LEU A 201 33.40 26.13 18.54
N ASP A 202 34.36 26.55 17.73
CA ASP A 202 34.47 27.96 17.28
C ASP A 202 33.21 28.39 16.52
N LEU A 203 32.76 27.54 15.60
CA LEU A 203 31.54 27.78 14.82
C LEU A 203 30.27 27.77 15.69
N PHE A 204 30.23 26.90 16.70
CA PHE A 204 29.13 26.85 17.66
C PHE A 204 29.06 28.14 18.49
N ASN A 205 30.19 28.58 19.06
CA ASN A 205 30.29 29.81 19.82
C ASN A 205 29.92 31.03 18.98
N ARG A 206 30.41 31.10 17.73
CA ARG A 206 30.08 32.16 16.78
C ARG A 206 28.58 32.32 16.53
N THR A 207 27.85 31.20 16.53
CA THR A 207 26.43 31.13 16.18
C THR A 207 25.49 31.13 17.38
N HIS A 208 25.98 30.91 18.60
CA HIS A 208 25.17 30.82 19.82
C HIS A 208 25.51 31.89 20.88
N ARG A 209 26.49 32.76 20.62
CA ARG A 209 26.79 33.95 21.42
C ARG A 209 26.24 35.23 20.79
N THR A 210 25.89 36.19 21.64
CA THR A 210 25.50 37.55 21.26
C THR A 210 26.73 38.34 20.81
N LYS A 211 26.54 39.29 19.89
CA LYS A 211 27.63 40.17 19.42
C LYS A 211 27.92 41.35 20.35
N LYS A 212 27.06 41.58 21.35
CA LYS A 212 27.15 42.67 22.31
C LYS A 212 26.84 42.12 23.70
N PRO A 213 27.74 42.27 24.69
CA PRO A 213 27.40 42.02 26.09
C PRO A 213 26.28 42.98 26.48
N LYS A 214 25.23 42.49 27.12
CA LYS A 214 24.28 43.39 27.79
C LYS A 214 24.90 43.77 29.13
N GLU A 215 25.01 45.06 29.42
CA GLU A 215 25.63 45.62 30.65
C GLU A 215 25.07 45.06 31.97
N SER A 216 23.94 44.33 31.93
CA SER A 216 23.24 43.79 33.10
C SER A 216 23.17 42.27 33.20
N THR A 217 23.84 41.50 32.33
CA THR A 217 23.79 40.02 32.41
C THR A 217 25.17 39.46 32.68
N SER A 218 25.35 38.90 33.88
CA SER A 218 26.45 38.04 34.32
C SER A 218 27.18 37.34 33.17
N ASN A 219 28.36 37.86 32.81
CA ASN A 219 29.55 37.25 32.18
C ASN A 219 29.46 36.07 31.18
N ASN A 220 28.30 35.74 30.61
CA ASN A 220 28.23 34.71 29.59
C ASN A 220 27.36 35.16 28.41
N ASP A 221 28.04 35.49 27.31
CA ASP A 221 27.45 36.03 26.08
C ASP A 221 26.52 35.04 25.34
N TYR A 222 26.15 33.90 25.91
CA TYR A 222 25.26 32.94 25.26
C TYR A 222 23.80 33.41 25.23
N VAL A 223 23.14 33.16 24.11
CA VAL A 223 21.78 33.66 23.83
C VAL A 223 20.71 32.93 24.66
N THR A 224 20.98 31.68 25.03
CA THR A 224 20.13 30.83 25.86
C THR A 224 21.00 29.94 26.76
N PRO A 225 20.46 29.37 27.86
CA PRO A 225 21.24 28.51 28.76
C PRO A 225 21.76 27.21 28.12
N LYS A 226 21.03 26.63 27.16
CA LYS A 226 21.38 25.33 26.58
C LYS A 226 22.77 25.29 25.90
N PRO A 227 23.12 26.23 25.00
CA PRO A 227 24.46 26.28 24.43
C PRO A 227 25.59 26.39 25.45
N MET A 228 25.38 27.14 26.53
CA MET A 228 26.34 27.25 27.63
C MET A 228 26.56 25.88 28.28
N MET A 229 25.49 25.21 28.67
CA MET A 229 25.57 23.88 29.29
C MET A 229 26.25 22.84 28.39
N SER A 230 25.99 22.87 27.07
CA SER A 230 26.67 21.95 26.14
C SER A 230 28.18 22.22 26.04
N VAL A 231 28.62 23.46 26.22
CA VAL A 231 30.06 23.79 26.24
C VAL A 231 30.68 23.42 27.58
N ASP A 232 29.97 23.67 28.68
CA ASP A 232 30.41 23.29 30.03
C ASP A 232 30.58 21.77 30.15
N GLU A 233 29.56 20.99 29.75
CA GLU A 233 29.60 19.52 29.77
C GLU A 233 30.68 18.95 28.81
N TYR A 234 30.92 19.61 27.67
CA TYR A 234 32.03 19.22 26.79
C TYR A 234 33.39 19.49 27.45
N THR A 235 33.55 20.62 28.11
CA THR A 235 34.80 21.00 28.79
C THR A 235 35.08 20.05 29.96
N GLU A 236 34.07 19.76 30.80
CA GLU A 236 34.14 18.76 31.86
C GLU A 236 34.47 17.36 31.29
N GLY A 237 33.86 17.00 30.16
CA GLY A 237 34.12 15.73 29.49
C GLY A 237 35.54 15.61 28.91
N ILE A 238 36.12 16.72 28.42
CA ILE A 238 37.51 16.76 27.95
C ILE A 238 38.45 16.52 29.13
N VAL A 239 38.25 17.23 30.24
CA VAL A 239 39.04 17.06 31.46
C VAL A 239 38.92 15.64 32.01
N ALA A 240 37.71 15.08 32.07
CA ALA A 240 37.50 13.71 32.53
C ALA A 240 38.18 12.64 31.65
N LYS A 241 38.33 12.90 30.34
CA LYS A 241 38.90 11.95 29.37
C LYS A 241 40.42 12.06 29.24
N TYR A 242 40.96 13.28 29.29
CA TYR A 242 42.37 13.56 29.01
C TYR A 242 43.16 14.05 30.24
N GLY A 243 42.50 14.34 31.36
CA GLY A 243 43.11 14.88 32.58
C GLY A 243 43.05 16.41 32.65
N ASP A 244 43.59 17.00 33.72
CA ASP A 244 43.57 18.45 33.94
C ASP A 244 44.62 19.22 33.09
N ASP A 245 45.59 18.51 32.51
CA ASP A 245 46.66 19.11 31.71
C ASP A 245 46.16 19.52 30.32
N ILE A 246 46.00 20.82 30.10
CA ILE A 246 45.47 21.39 28.85
C ILE A 246 46.34 21.04 27.65
N ASP A 247 47.66 20.91 27.83
CA ASP A 247 48.58 20.58 26.73
C ASP A 247 48.40 19.14 26.22
N SER A 248 47.76 18.28 27.02
CA SER A 248 47.40 16.91 26.65
C SER A 248 46.05 16.82 25.91
N HIS A 249 45.27 17.90 25.87
CA HIS A 249 43.93 17.90 25.28
C HIS A 249 44.00 17.93 23.76
N PRO A 250 43.19 17.12 23.06
CA PRO A 250 43.06 17.25 21.62
C PRO A 250 42.39 18.60 21.28
N PRO A 251 42.75 19.24 20.15
CA PRO A 251 42.11 20.48 19.72
C PRO A 251 40.59 20.38 19.56
N TYR A 252 40.06 19.18 19.28
CA TYR A 252 38.62 18.90 19.21
C TYR A 252 38.34 17.39 19.31
N ASP A 253 37.42 16.99 20.19
CA ASP A 253 36.92 15.61 20.30
C ASP A 253 35.50 15.51 19.71
N HIS A 254 35.42 14.95 18.51
CA HIS A 254 34.15 14.85 17.78
C HIS A 254 33.14 13.94 18.48
N GLU A 255 33.59 12.81 19.04
CA GLU A 255 32.72 11.82 19.65
C GLU A 255 32.12 12.35 20.94
N LEU A 256 32.94 12.98 21.76
CA LEU A 256 32.50 13.64 22.99
C LEU A 256 31.52 14.77 22.67
N TRP A 257 31.82 15.59 21.67
CA TRP A 257 30.92 16.67 21.25
C TRP A 257 29.55 16.16 20.78
N VAL A 258 29.51 15.09 19.97
CA VAL A 258 28.26 14.48 19.51
C VAL A 258 27.45 13.91 20.67
N LYS A 259 28.13 13.29 21.65
CA LYS A 259 27.51 12.76 22.86
C LYS A 259 26.83 13.86 23.68
N VAL A 260 27.54 14.95 23.95
CA VAL A 260 27.06 16.08 24.77
C VAL A 260 25.96 16.87 24.08
N THR A 261 26.08 17.13 22.77
CA THR A 261 25.08 17.91 22.03
C THR A 261 23.87 17.12 21.57
N GLY A 262 23.81 15.81 21.86
CA GLY A 262 22.72 14.93 21.45
C GLY A 262 22.60 14.79 19.93
N GLY A 263 23.73 14.85 19.21
CA GLY A 263 23.77 14.69 17.77
C GLY A 263 23.18 13.34 17.33
N ILE A 264 22.63 13.29 16.10
CA ILE A 264 22.10 12.04 15.52
C ILE A 264 23.25 11.02 15.48
N LYS A 265 23.12 9.95 16.28
CA LYS A 265 23.91 8.73 16.10
C LYS A 265 23.56 8.20 14.71
N LYS A 266 24.50 8.31 13.77
CA LYS A 266 24.37 7.65 12.46
C LYS A 266 24.45 6.14 12.64
#